data_AF-A0A429ENY2-F1
#
_entry.id   AF-A0A429ENY2-F1
#
_cell.length_a   1.000
_cell.length_b   1.000
_cell.length_c   1.000
_cell.angle_alpha   90.00
_cell.angle_beta   90.00
_cell.angle_gamma   90.00
#
_symmetry.space_group_name_H-M   'P 1'
#
loop_
_entity.id
_entity.type
_entity.pdbx_description
1 polymer ?
#
loop_
_entity_poly.entity_id
_entity_poly.type
_entity_poly.pdbx_seq_one_letter_code
_entity_poly.pdbx_strand_id
1 'polypeptide(L)'
;GVLGDDRVPIFALPGNPVSSFVSFMLFVRPALDNTRGLPTDTSRTVTAYVTGSLRSPAGRRPYLRGVQASDVPVSPSHGQGSHQLAALASANALIVVPEDVTEVPGGSSVEVIRL
;
A
#
# COMPACT_ATOMS: atom_id res chain seq x y z
N GLY A 1 -1.56 5.97 19.81
CA GLY A 1 -1.69 6.28 21.25
C GLY A 1 -3.13 6.67 21.54
N VAL A 2 -3.44 7.13 22.75
CA VAL A 2 -4.78 7.66 23.09
C VAL A 2 -4.65 9.02 23.79
N LEU A 3 -5.66 9.89 23.65
CA LEU A 3 -5.72 11.22 24.27
C LEU A 3 -6.86 11.33 25.28
N GLY A 4 -6.58 11.96 26.42
CA GLY A 4 -7.57 12.31 27.44
C GLY A 4 -8.19 11.12 28.16
N ASP A 5 -9.11 11.41 29.08
CA ASP A 5 -9.82 10.40 29.87
C ASP A 5 -10.76 9.54 29.02
N ASP A 6 -11.28 10.11 27.92
CA ASP A 6 -12.09 9.42 26.92
C ASP A 6 -11.26 8.46 26.03
N ARG A 7 -9.94 8.42 26.20
CA ARG A 7 -9.00 7.54 25.50
C ARG A 7 -9.15 7.57 23.98
N VAL A 8 -9.28 8.76 23.40
CA VAL A 8 -9.47 8.95 21.96
C VAL A 8 -8.24 8.46 21.18
N PRO A 9 -8.36 7.49 20.25
CA PRO A 9 -7.23 7.00 19.47
C PRO A 9 -6.54 8.10 18.64
N ILE A 10 -5.21 8.15 18.70
CA ILE A 10 -4.38 9.06 17.90
C ILE A 10 -3.51 8.26 16.93
N PHE A 11 -3.55 8.65 15.65
CA PHE A 11 -2.64 8.25 14.59
C PHE A 11 -1.77 9.44 14.17
N ALA A 12 -0.47 9.36 14.41
CA ALA A 12 0.49 10.35 13.93
C ALA A 12 1.06 9.88 12.59
N LEU A 13 0.64 10.51 11.50
CA LEU A 13 1.07 10.15 10.15
C LEU A 13 2.30 10.97 9.72
N PRO A 14 3.15 10.44 8.82
CA PRO A 14 4.26 11.20 8.26
C PRO A 14 3.81 12.47 7.52
N GLY A 15 4.63 13.52 7.51
CA GLY A 15 4.30 14.77 6.78
C GLY A 15 4.35 14.64 5.25
N ASN A 16 4.98 13.59 4.71
CA ASN A 16 5.00 13.35 3.28
C ASN A 16 3.63 12.82 2.79
N PRO A 17 3.00 13.40 1.76
CA PRO A 17 1.65 13.00 1.34
C PRO A 17 1.51 11.54 0.92
N VAL A 18 2.50 11.00 0.20
CA VAL A 18 2.48 9.60 -0.24
C VAL A 18 2.63 8.67 0.96
N SER A 19 3.60 8.94 1.84
CA SER A 19 3.80 8.16 3.07
C SER A 19 2.59 8.24 4.00
N SER A 20 1.95 9.40 4.11
CA SER A 20 0.74 9.62 4.91
C SER A 20 -0.43 8.81 4.37
N PHE A 21 -0.67 8.85 3.05
CA PHE A 21 -1.71 8.07 2.40
C PHE A 21 -1.49 6.56 2.58
N VAL A 22 -0.29 6.05 2.30
CA VAL A 22 0.03 4.62 2.48
C VAL A 22 -0.17 4.22 3.94
N SER A 23 0.27 5.04 4.89
CA SER A 23 0.08 4.78 6.33
C SER A 23 -1.41 4.79 6.72
N PHE A 24 -2.21 5.69 6.14
CA PHE A 24 -3.65 5.71 6.33
C PHE A 24 -4.28 4.40 5.87
N MET A 25 -3.93 3.93 4.67
CA MET A 25 -4.48 2.70 4.09
C MET A 25 -4.09 1.46 4.88
N LEU A 26 -2.86 1.38 5.40
CA LEU A 26 -2.37 0.20 6.11
C LEU A 26 -2.80 0.13 7.58
N PHE A 27 -2.99 1.28 8.24
CA PHE A 27 -3.20 1.31 9.69
C PHE A 27 -4.49 2.00 10.11
N VAL A 28 -4.81 3.16 9.53
CA VAL A 28 -5.95 3.98 9.98
C VAL A 28 -7.26 3.41 9.46
N ARG A 29 -7.36 3.11 8.17
CA ARG A 29 -8.57 2.56 7.56
C ARG A 29 -8.97 1.23 8.22
N PRO A 30 -8.08 0.22 8.38
CA PRO A 30 -8.45 -1.02 9.06
C PRO A 30 -8.93 -0.81 10.50
N ALA A 31 -8.35 0.15 11.23
CA ALA A 31 -8.80 0.48 12.57
C ALA A 31 -10.21 1.09 12.57
N LEU A 32 -10.51 2.00 11.63
CA LEU A 32 -11.83 2.60 11.47
C LEU A 32 -12.88 1.56 11.09
N ASP A 33 -12.57 0.67 10.15
CA ASP A 33 -13.47 -0.40 9.72
C ASP A 33 -13.80 -1.34 10.89
N ASN A 34 -12.78 -1.72 11.66
CA ASN A 34 -12.98 -2.51 12.88
C ASN A 34 -13.90 -1.81 13.89
N THR A 35 -13.73 -0.51 14.14
CA THR A 35 -14.61 0.23 15.06
C THR A 35 -16.06 0.34 14.60
N ARG A 36 -16.31 0.20 13.29
CA ARG A 36 -17.66 0.19 12.70
C ARG A 36 -18.26 -1.21 12.64
N GLY A 37 -17.56 -2.24 13.10
CA GLY A 37 -17.98 -3.63 12.95
C GLY A 37 -17.97 -4.11 11.48
N LEU A 38 -17.26 -3.41 10.60
CA LEU A 38 -17.05 -3.86 9.23
C LEU A 38 -15.97 -4.94 9.20
N PRO A 39 -16.00 -5.87 8.22
CA PRO A 39 -14.93 -6.83 8.04
C PRO A 39 -13.59 -6.10 7.93
N THR A 40 -12.62 -6.47 8.77
CA THR A 40 -11.25 -5.98 8.65
C THR A 40 -10.68 -6.46 7.31
N ASP A 41 -10.06 -5.51 6.60
CA ASP A 41 -9.78 -5.43 5.16
C ASP A 41 -8.93 -6.53 4.50
N THR A 42 -8.84 -7.74 5.07
CA THR A 42 -8.12 -8.89 4.48
C THR A 42 -8.64 -9.25 3.09
N SER A 43 -9.86 -8.84 2.74
CA SER A 43 -10.47 -9.02 1.41
C SER A 43 -9.84 -8.15 0.30
N ARG A 44 -9.05 -7.11 0.62
CA ARG A 44 -8.43 -6.24 -0.39
C ARG A 44 -7.05 -6.66 -0.84
N THR A 45 -6.41 -7.56 -0.08
CA THR A 45 -5.13 -8.13 -0.50
C THR A 45 -5.40 -9.29 -1.42
N VAL A 46 -4.90 -9.19 -2.65
CA VAL A 46 -5.02 -10.24 -3.66
C VAL A 46 -3.66 -10.57 -4.24
N THR A 47 -3.54 -11.78 -4.74
CA THR A 47 -2.40 -12.18 -5.56
C THR A 47 -2.61 -11.68 -6.98
N ALA A 48 -1.62 -11.00 -7.56
CA ALA A 48 -1.61 -10.58 -8.96
C ALA A 48 -0.24 -10.85 -9.59
N TYR A 49 -0.16 -10.74 -10.92
CA TYR A 49 1.12 -10.83 -11.65
C TYR A 49 1.58 -9.45 -12.08
N VAL A 50 2.85 -9.13 -11.82
CA VAL A 50 3.41 -7.81 -12.18
C VAL A 50 3.76 -7.75 -13.67
N THR A 51 3.40 -6.68 -14.37
CA THR A 51 3.67 -6.56 -15.82
C THR A 51 5.09 -6.10 -16.17
N GLY A 52 5.81 -5.51 -15.21
CA GLY A 52 7.17 -5.01 -15.39
C GLY A 52 8.06 -5.35 -14.20
N SER A 53 9.39 -5.30 -14.40
CA SER A 53 10.32 -5.57 -13.31
C SER A 53 10.34 -4.44 -12.28
N LEU A 54 10.53 -4.79 -11.01
CA LEU A 54 10.64 -3.87 -9.89
C LEU A 54 11.97 -4.08 -9.17
N ARG A 55 12.53 -2.99 -8.65
CA ARG A 55 13.64 -3.03 -7.70
C ARG A 55 13.18 -2.51 -6.35
N SER A 56 13.67 -3.13 -5.29
CA SER A 56 13.38 -2.77 -3.91
C SER A 56 14.68 -2.64 -3.10
N PRO A 57 14.79 -1.66 -2.20
CA PRO A 57 15.90 -1.58 -1.25
C PRO A 57 15.89 -2.79 -0.30
N ALA A 58 17.06 -3.38 -0.06
CA ALA A 58 17.20 -4.48 0.89
C ALA A 58 16.76 -4.08 2.32
N GLY A 59 16.08 -4.99 3.02
CA GLY A 59 15.67 -4.81 4.41
C GLY A 59 14.49 -3.85 4.59
N ARG A 60 13.78 -3.51 3.52
CA ARG A 60 12.57 -2.68 3.57
C ARG A 60 11.46 -3.37 2.78
N ARG A 61 10.24 -3.28 3.30
CA ARG A 61 9.02 -3.69 2.59
C ARG A 61 8.37 -2.45 1.95
N PRO A 62 8.72 -2.06 0.72
CA PRO A 62 8.05 -0.95 0.08
C PRO A 62 6.64 -1.33 -0.37
N TYR A 63 5.77 -0.34 -0.31
CA TYR A 63 4.43 -0.38 -0.88
C TYR A 63 4.46 0.47 -2.15
N LEU A 64 4.72 -0.17 -3.28
CA LEU A 64 4.89 0.49 -4.56
C LEU A 64 3.52 0.76 -5.18
N ARG A 65 3.34 1.94 -5.80
CA ARG A 65 2.08 2.30 -6.45
C ARG A 65 1.93 1.51 -7.74
N GLY A 66 0.72 1.01 -8.00
CA GLY A 66 0.38 0.34 -9.24
C GLY A 66 -1.04 0.65 -9.71
N VAL A 67 -1.29 0.25 -10.95
CA VAL A 67 -2.59 0.29 -11.61
C VAL A 67 -2.98 -1.12 -12.00
N GLN A 68 -4.12 -1.57 -11.51
CA GLN A 68 -4.73 -2.85 -11.78
C GLN A 68 -6.05 -2.61 -12.53
N ALA A 69 -6.06 -2.89 -13.84
CA ALA A 69 -7.26 -2.70 -14.67
C ALA A 69 -8.28 -3.85 -14.52
N SER A 70 -7.81 -5.05 -14.15
CA SER A 70 -8.61 -6.25 -13.90
C SER A 70 -7.87 -7.19 -12.94
N ASP A 71 -8.44 -8.34 -12.58
CA ASP A 71 -7.90 -9.22 -11.53
C ASP A 71 -6.53 -9.86 -11.83
N VAL A 72 -5.99 -9.75 -13.04
CA VAL A 72 -4.90 -10.65 -13.47
C VAL A 72 -3.53 -9.96 -13.60
N PRO A 73 -3.41 -8.71 -14.12
CA PRO A 73 -2.12 -8.00 -14.11
C PRO A 73 -2.15 -6.67 -13.33
N VAL A 74 -1.09 -6.43 -12.53
CA VAL A 74 -0.79 -5.13 -11.92
C VAL A 74 0.39 -4.47 -12.62
N SER A 75 0.21 -3.22 -13.04
CA SER A 75 1.26 -2.43 -13.67
C SER A 75 1.86 -1.44 -12.68
N PRO A 76 3.19 -1.46 -12.45
CA PRO A 76 3.83 -0.45 -11.61
C PRO A 76 3.61 0.97 -12.17
N SER A 77 3.27 1.92 -11.30
CA SER A 77 3.19 3.32 -11.71
C SER A 77 4.57 3.86 -12.09
N HIS A 78 4.61 4.71 -13.13
CA HIS A 78 5.82 5.47 -13.48
C HIS A 78 6.14 6.44 -12.35
N GLY A 79 7.32 6.30 -11.74
CA GLY A 79 7.74 7.12 -10.61
C GLY A 79 7.31 6.57 -9.26
N GLN A 80 8.27 5.99 -8.53
CA GLN A 80 8.07 5.44 -7.18
C GLN A 80 8.64 6.35 -6.08
N GLY A 81 8.99 7.60 -6.40
CA GLY A 81 9.44 8.59 -5.42
C GLY A 81 8.31 9.01 -4.47
N SER A 82 8.63 9.18 -3.19
CA SER A 82 7.67 9.62 -2.16
C SER A 82 7.17 11.06 -2.39
N HIS A 83 7.82 11.85 -3.23
CA HIS A 83 7.40 13.21 -3.60
C HIS A 83 6.41 13.24 -4.78
N GLN A 84 6.15 12.10 -5.43
CA GLN A 84 5.38 12.05 -6.68
C GLN A 84 3.89 11.82 -6.40
N LEU A 85 3.19 12.89 -6.04
CA LEU A 85 1.75 12.88 -5.77
C LEU A 85 0.93 12.52 -7.02
N ALA A 86 1.38 12.91 -8.22
CA ALA A 86 0.71 12.57 -9.47
C ALA A 86 0.63 11.05 -9.71
N ALA A 87 1.68 10.31 -9.36
CA ALA A 87 1.70 8.84 -9.45
C ALA A 87 0.80 8.18 -8.39
N LEU A 88 0.49 8.88 -7.30
CA LEU A 88 -0.48 8.42 -6.32
C LEU A 88 -1.91 8.62 -6.84
N ALA A 89 -2.20 9.76 -7.48
CA ALA A 89 -3.53 10.08 -7.97
C ALA A 89 -4.05 9.09 -9.03
N SER A 90 -3.15 8.47 -9.80
CA SER A 90 -3.48 7.45 -10.79
C SER A 90 -3.45 6.01 -10.27
N ALA A 91 -2.94 5.77 -9.06
CA ALA A 91 -2.81 4.42 -8.50
C ALA A 91 -4.15 3.93 -7.94
N ASN A 92 -4.46 2.66 -8.18
CA ASN A 92 -5.60 1.97 -7.55
C ASN A 92 -5.16 0.72 -6.76
N ALA A 93 -3.84 0.52 -6.64
CA ALA A 93 -3.23 -0.64 -6.02
C ALA A 93 -1.89 -0.28 -5.37
N LEU A 94 -1.55 -0.98 -4.28
CA LEU A 94 -0.22 -1.01 -3.68
C LEU A 94 0.38 -2.41 -3.85
N ILE A 95 1.48 -2.50 -4.59
CA ILE A 95 2.28 -3.71 -4.75
C ILE A 95 3.19 -3.85 -3.53
N VAL A 96 3.08 -4.97 -2.82
CA VAL A 96 3.90 -5.28 -1.65
C VAL A 96 5.12 -6.07 -2.11
N VAL A 97 6.32 -5.55 -1.84
CA VAL A 97 7.56 -6.29 -2.06
C VAL A 97 8.12 -6.70 -0.70
N PRO A 98 8.28 -8.01 -0.42
CA PRO A 98 8.85 -8.48 0.85
C PRO A 98 10.24 -7.90 1.14
N GLU A 99 10.57 -7.75 2.42
CA GLU A 99 11.82 -7.12 2.88
C GLU A 99 13.11 -7.85 2.47
N ASP A 100 13.01 -9.15 2.18
CA ASP A 100 14.09 -10.01 1.69
C ASP A 100 14.20 -10.03 0.15
N VAL A 101 13.25 -9.38 -0.55
CA VAL A 101 13.22 -9.32 -2.01
C VAL A 101 13.72 -7.96 -2.50
N THR A 102 14.82 -7.98 -3.25
CA THR A 102 15.41 -6.76 -3.85
C THR A 102 15.06 -6.57 -5.33
N GLU A 103 14.58 -7.63 -6.00
CA GLU A 103 14.20 -7.59 -7.40
C GLU A 103 13.00 -8.50 -7.65
N VAL A 104 12.00 -7.99 -8.36
CA VAL A 104 10.82 -8.74 -8.79
C VAL A 104 10.80 -8.72 -10.31
N PRO A 105 11.07 -9.85 -10.98
CA PRO A 105 10.96 -9.94 -12.43
C PRO A 105 9.52 -9.72 -12.92
N GLY A 106 9.37 -9.21 -14.14
CA GLY A 106 8.07 -9.19 -14.81
C GLY A 106 7.48 -10.60 -14.92
N GLY A 107 6.17 -10.72 -14.71
CA GLY A 107 5.46 -11.99 -14.63
C GLY A 107 5.50 -12.68 -13.27
N SER A 108 6.19 -12.12 -12.28
CA SER A 108 6.20 -12.67 -10.92
C SER A 108 4.87 -12.43 -10.21
N SER A 109 4.50 -13.39 -9.36
CA SER A 109 3.37 -13.25 -8.45
C SER A 109 3.74 -12.32 -7.30
N VAL A 110 2.85 -11.38 -6.97
CA VAL A 110 3.01 -10.39 -5.90
C VAL A 110 1.70 -10.24 -5.12
N GLU A 111 1.82 -9.81 -3.87
CA GLU A 111 0.67 -9.34 -3.11
C GLU A 111 0.34 -7.90 -3.50
N VAL A 112 -0.96 -7.65 -3.70
CA VAL A 112 -1.49 -6.34 -4.07
C VAL A 112 -2.61 -5.96 -3.13
N ILE A 113 -2.50 -4.80 -2.50
CA ILE A 113 -3.57 -4.18 -1.72
C ILE A 113 -4.35 -3.25 -2.65
N ARG A 114 -5.61 -3.58 -2.94
CA ARG A 114 -6.50 -2.69 -3.70
C ARG A 114 -6.86 -1.47 -2.87
N LEU A 115 -6.82 -0.28 -3.48
CA LEU A 115 -7.16 0.99 -2.81
C LEU A 115 -8.68 1.19 -2.73
#